data_AF-A0A0U3PPH9-F1
#
_entry.id   AF-A0A0U3PPH9-F1
#
_cell.length_a   1.000
_cell.length_b   1.000
_cell.length_c   1.000
_cell.angle_alpha   90.00
_cell.angle_beta   90.00
_cell.angle_gamma   90.00
#
_symmetry.space_group_name_H-M   'P 1'
#
loop_
_entity.id
_entity.type
_entity.pdbx_description
1 polymer ?
#
loop_
_entity_poly.entity_id
_entity_poly.type
_entity_poly.pdbx_seq_one_letter_code
_entity_poly.pdbx_strand_id
1 'polypeptide(L)'
;MKKALLVFVATAFVLTGCGTNKAEAPTNGTSEQSSQTSQESSAVESSTTIEEADKEDSDMASISEEELENAEPATDISQYEELTYVQEKVDLSDYESRIVTDNPGTRVMLFLDGTKQVYKTVYVKHKQWLKVIDLQANNLVINESIQ
;
A
#
# COMPACT_ATOMS: atom_id res chain seq x y z
N MET A 1 -10.34 39.33 2.69
CA MET A 1 -9.27 40.19 2.14
C MET A 1 -8.14 39.28 1.72
N LYS A 2 -7.82 39.28 0.41
CA LYS A 2 -6.90 38.34 -0.23
C LYS A 2 -5.48 38.89 -0.08
N LYS A 3 -4.56 38.12 0.50
CA LYS A 3 -3.12 38.40 0.42
C LYS A 3 -2.41 37.11 0.08
N ALA A 4 -2.27 36.89 -1.23
CA ALA A 4 -1.32 35.94 -1.78
C ALA A 4 0.05 36.63 -1.78
N LEU A 5 1.08 35.97 -1.25
CA LEU A 5 2.46 36.31 -1.54
C LEU A 5 3.19 35.03 -1.95
N LEU A 6 3.48 34.98 -3.24
CA LEU A 6 4.30 34.01 -3.94
C LEU A 6 5.77 34.21 -3.61
N VAL A 7 6.48 33.11 -3.33
CA VAL A 7 7.95 33.03 -3.41
C VAL A 7 8.29 31.84 -4.31
N PHE A 8 8.73 32.15 -5.53
CA PHE A 8 9.29 31.17 -6.47
C PHE A 8 10.78 31.01 -6.18
N VAL A 9 11.19 29.83 -5.75
CA VAL A 9 12.60 29.43 -5.64
C VAL A 9 13.04 28.86 -6.99
N ALA A 10 14.01 29.51 -7.63
CA ALA A 10 14.61 29.05 -8.87
C ALA A 10 15.77 28.10 -8.57
N THR A 11 15.60 26.82 -8.88
CA THR A 11 16.68 25.82 -8.87
C THR A 11 16.98 25.40 -10.30
N ALA A 12 18.14 25.83 -10.80
CA ALA A 12 18.67 25.42 -12.09
C ALA A 12 19.25 23.99 -11.98
N PHE A 13 18.62 23.03 -12.65
CA PHE A 13 19.20 21.72 -12.90
C PHE A 13 19.99 21.76 -14.21
N VAL A 14 21.29 21.51 -14.14
CA VAL A 14 22.16 21.33 -15.30
C VAL A 14 21.98 19.89 -15.76
N LEU A 15 21.42 19.71 -16.97
CA LEU A 15 21.27 18.39 -17.59
C LEU A 15 22.60 17.95 -18.20
N THR A 16 23.19 16.92 -17.59
CA THR A 16 24.33 16.16 -18.12
C THR A 16 23.91 15.44 -19.40
N GLY A 17 24.70 15.61 -20.45
CA GLY A 17 24.38 15.22 -21.82
C GLY A 17 24.38 13.71 -22.09
N CYS A 18 23.42 13.28 -22.92
CA CYS A 18 23.43 11.99 -23.61
C CYS A 18 24.31 12.10 -24.87
N GLY A 19 25.42 11.35 -24.89
CA GLY A 19 26.18 11.06 -26.11
C GLY A 19 25.81 9.68 -26.63
N THR A 20 25.07 9.62 -27.73
CA THR A 20 24.88 8.43 -28.57
C THR A 20 26.02 8.38 -29.58
N ASN A 21 26.71 7.24 -29.73
CA ASN A 21 27.28 6.79 -31.01
C ASN A 21 27.61 5.29 -30.95
N LYS A 22 27.37 4.65 -32.10
CA LYS A 22 27.29 3.22 -32.40
C LYS A 22 28.53 2.79 -33.21
N ALA A 23 28.83 1.47 -33.18
CA ALA A 23 29.74 0.70 -34.07
C ALA A 23 31.26 0.93 -33.82
N GLU A 24 32.17 -0.06 -33.79
CA GLU A 24 32.28 -1.43 -34.30
C GLU A 24 33.41 -2.17 -33.53
N ALA A 25 33.37 -3.52 -33.46
CA ALA A 25 34.51 -4.41 -33.13
C ALA A 25 35.22 -4.81 -34.46
N PRO A 26 36.32 -5.63 -34.52
CA PRO A 26 37.06 -6.35 -33.47
C PRO A 26 38.61 -6.29 -33.60
N THR A 27 39.39 -6.76 -32.61
CA THR A 27 40.64 -7.53 -32.85
C THR A 27 41.23 -8.19 -31.59
N ASN A 28 41.68 -9.43 -31.78
CA ASN A 28 42.32 -10.38 -30.87
C ASN A 28 43.54 -9.88 -30.08
N GLY A 29 43.70 -10.41 -28.86
CA GLY A 29 44.96 -10.42 -28.12
C GLY A 29 44.87 -11.17 -26.78
N THR A 30 45.34 -12.41 -26.76
CA THR A 30 45.55 -13.29 -25.60
C THR A 30 46.75 -12.82 -24.76
N SER A 31 46.62 -12.71 -23.42
CA SER A 31 47.51 -13.35 -22.42
C SER A 31 47.04 -13.10 -20.97
N GLU A 32 46.80 -14.21 -20.26
CA GLU A 32 47.01 -14.53 -18.84
C GLU A 32 47.02 -13.43 -17.75
N GLN A 33 46.10 -13.55 -16.76
CA GLN A 33 46.42 -13.87 -15.35
C GLN A 33 45.35 -13.33 -14.36
N SER A 34 44.70 -14.28 -13.68
CA SER A 34 44.16 -14.25 -12.31
C SER A 34 43.42 -12.99 -11.79
N SER A 35 42.13 -13.14 -11.47
CA SER A 35 41.61 -13.07 -10.08
C SER A 35 40.09 -13.31 -10.04
N GLN A 36 39.64 -13.95 -8.96
CA GLN A 36 38.28 -14.40 -8.63
C GLN A 36 37.21 -13.29 -8.68
N THR A 37 35.97 -13.64 -9.05
CA THR A 37 34.84 -13.76 -8.11
C THR A 37 33.49 -13.82 -8.84
N SER A 38 32.67 -14.72 -8.31
CA SER A 38 31.30 -15.17 -8.57
C SER A 38 30.22 -14.16 -8.98
N GLN A 39 29.08 -14.78 -9.38
CA GLN A 39 27.69 -14.28 -9.44
C GLN A 39 27.29 -13.71 -10.82
N GLU A 40 26.14 -14.00 -11.41
CA GLU A 40 24.99 -14.86 -11.08
C GLU A 40 24.16 -15.00 -12.38
N SER A 41 23.53 -16.16 -12.52
CA SER A 41 22.76 -16.55 -13.70
C SER A 41 21.31 -16.11 -13.61
N SER A 42 20.75 -15.88 -14.81
CA SER A 42 19.38 -16.20 -15.22
C SER A 42 18.21 -15.39 -14.68
N ALA A 43 17.62 -14.65 -15.62
CA ALA A 43 16.18 -14.47 -15.73
C ALA A 43 15.43 -15.81 -15.64
N VAL A 44 14.27 -15.81 -14.98
CA VAL A 44 12.99 -16.18 -15.59
C VAL A 44 11.86 -16.06 -14.56
N GLU A 45 10.82 -15.34 -14.98
CA GLU A 45 9.41 -15.45 -14.60
C GLU A 45 9.03 -16.70 -13.80
N SER A 46 8.33 -16.53 -12.68
CA SER A 46 7.51 -17.61 -12.14
C SER A 46 6.39 -17.11 -11.24
N SER A 47 5.17 -17.31 -11.76
CA SER A 47 3.92 -17.59 -11.08
C SER A 47 3.36 -16.58 -10.07
N THR A 48 2.47 -15.73 -10.62
CA THR A 48 1.11 -15.56 -10.09
C THR A 48 0.53 -16.89 -9.62
N THR A 49 0.51 -17.11 -8.32
CA THR A 49 -0.46 -18.00 -7.68
C THR A 49 -1.30 -17.14 -6.75
N ILE A 50 -2.40 -16.63 -7.30
CA ILE A 50 -3.48 -16.02 -6.51
C ILE A 50 -4.20 -17.19 -5.85
N GLU A 51 -3.82 -17.51 -4.62
CA GLU A 51 -4.67 -18.24 -3.69
C GLU A 51 -5.62 -17.22 -3.03
N GLU A 52 -6.62 -16.76 -3.78
CA GLU A 52 -7.73 -15.95 -3.25
C GLU A 52 -9.05 -16.55 -3.73
N ALA A 53 -9.45 -17.64 -3.08
CA ALA A 53 -10.80 -18.16 -3.13
C ALA A 53 -10.97 -19.01 -1.88
N ASP A 54 -11.37 -18.38 -0.75
CA ASP A 54 -12.01 -19.05 0.42
C ASP A 54 -12.04 -18.19 1.72
N LYS A 55 -11.66 -16.90 1.70
CA LYS A 55 -11.71 -16.04 2.91
C LYS A 55 -12.80 -14.97 2.94
N GLU A 56 -13.69 -14.91 1.94
CA GLU A 56 -14.66 -13.80 1.87
C GLU A 56 -15.68 -13.80 3.02
N ASP A 57 -16.04 -14.97 3.57
CA ASP A 57 -17.10 -15.05 4.59
C ASP A 57 -16.61 -14.67 6.01
N SER A 58 -15.36 -15.02 6.35
CA SER A 58 -14.80 -14.71 7.68
C SER A 58 -14.57 -13.21 7.89
N ASP A 59 -14.24 -12.48 6.83
CA ASP A 59 -13.95 -11.05 6.94
C ASP A 59 -15.24 -10.23 7.16
N MET A 60 -16.43 -10.75 6.82
CA MET A 60 -17.70 -10.01 7.00
C MET A 60 -18.19 -9.98 8.45
N ALA A 61 -17.63 -10.80 9.34
CA ALA A 61 -18.02 -10.82 10.74
C ALA A 61 -17.66 -9.52 11.46
N SER A 62 -18.53 -9.07 12.37
CA SER A 62 -18.20 -8.03 13.34
C SER A 62 -17.00 -8.45 14.21
N ILE A 63 -16.26 -7.46 14.70
CA ILE A 63 -15.19 -7.69 15.69
C ILE A 63 -15.82 -8.12 17.01
N SER A 64 -15.20 -9.07 17.70
CA SER A 64 -15.68 -9.51 19.01
C SER A 64 -15.51 -8.42 20.08
N GLU A 65 -16.28 -8.49 21.17
CA GLU A 65 -16.17 -7.50 22.26
C GLU A 65 -14.76 -7.50 22.88
N GLU A 66 -14.15 -8.67 23.02
CA GLU A 66 -12.78 -8.82 23.56
C GLU A 66 -11.73 -8.15 22.67
N GLU A 67 -11.83 -8.29 21.34
CA GLU A 67 -10.94 -7.62 20.40
C GLU A 67 -11.16 -6.10 20.40
N LEU A 68 -12.42 -5.65 20.56
CA LEU A 68 -12.75 -4.24 20.63
C LEU A 68 -12.21 -3.57 21.91
N GLU A 69 -12.27 -4.26 23.05
CA GLU A 69 -11.70 -3.77 24.31
C GLU A 69 -10.18 -3.57 24.24
N ASN A 70 -9.50 -4.40 23.45
CA ASN A 70 -8.05 -4.30 23.22
C ASN A 70 -7.70 -3.39 22.03
N ALA A 71 -8.67 -2.82 21.34
CA ALA A 71 -8.44 -1.99 20.17
C ALA A 71 -8.01 -0.56 20.54
N GLU A 72 -6.92 -0.12 19.93
CA GLU A 72 -6.33 1.19 20.18
C GLU A 72 -7.12 2.28 19.43
N PRO A 73 -7.38 3.46 20.03
CA PRO A 73 -8.03 4.56 19.33
C PRO A 73 -7.13 5.12 18.21
N ALA A 74 -7.69 5.31 17.01
CA ALA A 74 -7.02 5.99 15.91
C ALA A 74 -7.47 7.46 15.88
N THR A 75 -6.61 8.38 16.30
CA THR A 75 -6.94 9.81 16.41
C THR A 75 -6.96 10.54 15.07
N ASP A 76 -6.17 10.07 14.11
CA ASP A 76 -6.08 10.66 12.78
C ASP A 76 -5.99 9.55 11.74
N ILE A 77 -7.11 9.34 11.04
CA ILE A 77 -7.19 8.30 10.01
C ILE A 77 -6.45 8.66 8.72
N SER A 78 -6.07 9.93 8.52
CA SER A 78 -5.34 10.37 7.33
C SER A 78 -3.88 9.90 7.31
N GLN A 79 -3.37 9.42 8.45
CA GLN A 79 -2.04 8.83 8.56
C GLN A 79 -1.93 7.46 7.88
N TYR A 80 -3.07 6.87 7.53
CA TYR A 80 -3.15 5.58 6.87
C TYR A 80 -3.40 5.80 5.38
N GLU A 81 -2.41 5.44 4.57
CA GLU A 81 -2.44 5.60 3.11
C GLU A 81 -3.69 4.97 2.50
N GLU A 82 -4.09 3.81 3.04
CA GLU A 82 -5.25 3.07 2.60
C GLU A 82 -6.56 3.82 2.82
N LEU A 83 -6.65 4.64 3.87
CA LEU A 83 -7.86 5.40 4.18
C LEU A 83 -7.94 6.69 3.39
N THR A 84 -6.82 7.22 2.90
CA THR A 84 -6.81 8.36 1.97
C THR A 84 -7.48 7.97 0.65
N TYR A 85 -7.27 6.74 0.18
CA TYR A 85 -7.95 6.20 -1.01
C TYR A 85 -9.47 6.05 -0.81
N VAL A 86 -9.90 5.69 0.40
CA VAL A 86 -11.32 5.42 0.70
C VAL A 86 -12.17 6.69 0.74
N GLN A 87 -11.61 7.84 1.12
CA GLN A 87 -12.35 9.09 1.30
C GLN A 87 -13.17 9.52 0.07
N GLU A 88 -12.75 9.13 -1.15
CA GLU A 88 -13.51 9.42 -2.37
C GLU A 88 -14.77 8.56 -2.54
N LYS A 89 -14.84 7.41 -1.87
CA LYS A 89 -15.87 6.38 -2.02
C LYS A 89 -16.77 6.26 -0.79
N VAL A 90 -16.18 6.35 0.40
CA VAL A 90 -16.87 6.27 1.69
C VAL A 90 -16.28 7.31 2.62
N ASP A 91 -17.14 8.14 3.20
CA ASP A 91 -16.71 9.06 4.25
C ASP A 91 -16.60 8.30 5.57
N LEU A 92 -15.36 8.03 5.99
CA LEU A 92 -15.04 7.36 7.25
C LEU A 92 -14.70 8.35 8.38
N SER A 93 -14.65 9.65 8.08
CA SER A 93 -14.14 10.67 9.00
C SER A 93 -15.10 11.01 10.15
N ASP A 94 -16.39 10.72 9.96
CA ASP A 94 -17.44 10.95 10.97
C ASP A 94 -17.51 9.85 12.05
N TYR A 95 -16.76 8.75 11.90
CA TYR A 95 -16.82 7.60 12.81
C TYR A 95 -15.67 7.59 13.82
N GLU A 96 -15.95 7.08 15.01
CA GLU A 96 -14.89 6.73 15.95
C GLU A 96 -14.08 5.58 15.35
N SER A 97 -12.76 5.75 15.26
CA SER A 97 -11.87 4.79 14.61
C SER A 97 -11.03 4.03 15.64
N ARG A 98 -10.95 2.71 15.49
CA ARG A 98 -10.23 1.79 16.37
C ARG A 98 -9.32 0.89 15.55
N ILE A 99 -8.08 0.70 16.00
CA ILE A 99 -7.10 -0.21 15.41
C ILE A 99 -7.20 -1.53 16.16
N VAL A 100 -7.73 -2.55 15.49
CA VAL A 100 -7.90 -3.89 16.07
C VAL A 100 -6.64 -4.72 15.88
N THR A 101 -5.97 -4.55 14.73
CA THR A 101 -4.70 -5.21 14.44
C THR A 101 -3.87 -4.29 13.59
N ASP A 102 -2.59 -4.13 13.93
CA ASP A 102 -1.61 -3.49 13.06
C ASP A 102 -0.28 -4.24 13.17
N ASN A 103 0.01 -5.08 12.18
CA ASN A 103 1.25 -5.84 12.09
C ASN A 103 1.89 -5.66 10.70
N PRO A 104 3.10 -6.18 10.43
CA PRO A 104 3.76 -5.98 9.14
C PRO A 104 2.99 -6.53 7.93
N GLY A 105 2.10 -7.51 8.13
CA GLY A 105 1.31 -8.11 7.06
C GLY A 105 -0.02 -7.39 6.82
N THR A 106 -0.77 -7.14 7.89
CA THR A 106 -2.17 -6.70 7.82
C THR A 106 -2.45 -5.60 8.83
N ARG A 107 -3.29 -4.63 8.43
CA ARG A 107 -3.97 -3.71 9.34
C ARG A 107 -5.48 -3.93 9.28
N VAL A 108 -6.12 -4.03 10.43
CA VAL A 108 -7.57 -4.09 10.58
C VAL A 108 -8.01 -2.92 11.42
N MET A 109 -8.90 -2.10 10.87
CA MET A 109 -9.49 -0.97 11.59
C MET A 109 -11.01 -1.10 11.61
N LEU A 110 -11.61 -0.66 12.71
CA LEU A 110 -13.03 -0.66 12.96
C LEU A 110 -13.52 0.77 13.10
N PHE A 111 -14.69 1.06 12.53
CA PHE A 111 -15.32 2.38 12.54
C PHE A 111 -16.68 2.26 13.23
N LEU A 112 -16.87 3.05 14.29
CA LEU A 112 -18.05 2.99 15.14
C LEU A 112 -18.90 4.26 15.05
N ASP A 113 -20.22 4.06 15.12
CA ASP A 113 -21.21 5.10 15.41
C ASP A 113 -21.76 4.84 16.82
N GLY A 114 -21.16 5.49 17.80
CA GLY A 114 -21.37 5.18 19.22
C GLY A 114 -20.91 3.76 19.55
N THR A 115 -21.84 2.87 19.88
CA THR A 115 -21.54 1.46 20.20
C THR A 115 -21.72 0.51 19.01
N LYS A 116 -22.15 1.01 17.85
CA LYS A 116 -22.40 0.17 16.68
C LYS A 116 -21.17 0.10 15.79
N GLN A 117 -20.79 -1.11 15.39
CA GLN A 117 -19.74 -1.34 14.40
C GLN A 117 -20.32 -1.10 13.00
N VAL A 118 -19.88 -0.05 12.31
CA VAL A 118 -20.45 0.37 11.02
C VAL A 118 -19.61 -0.13 9.86
N TYR A 119 -18.31 0.16 9.90
CA TYR A 119 -17.37 -0.31 8.88
C TYR A 119 -16.20 -1.07 9.50
N LYS A 120 -15.64 -1.97 8.71
CA LYS A 120 -14.35 -2.58 8.96
C LYS A 120 -13.48 -2.48 7.72
N THR A 121 -12.21 -2.17 7.93
CA THR A 121 -11.21 -2.22 6.86
C THR A 121 -10.23 -3.35 7.14
N VAL A 122 -9.80 -4.02 6.07
CA VAL A 122 -8.70 -4.99 6.12
C VAL A 122 -7.72 -4.62 5.02
N TYR A 123 -6.55 -4.15 5.41
CA TYR A 123 -5.49 -3.75 4.50
C TYR A 123 -4.34 -4.75 4.54
N VAL A 124 -4.09 -5.42 3.42
CA VAL A 124 -2.99 -6.36 3.24
C VAL A 124 -1.79 -5.61 2.66
N LYS A 125 -0.86 -5.19 3.52
CA LYS A 125 0.20 -4.22 3.21
C LYS A 125 1.11 -4.64 2.06
N HIS A 126 1.56 -5.89 2.08
CA HIS A 126 2.47 -6.42 1.04
C HIS A 126 1.82 -6.57 -0.34
N LYS A 127 0.48 -6.63 -0.41
CA LYS A 127 -0.27 -6.63 -1.67
C LYS A 127 -0.83 -5.25 -2.02
N GLN A 128 -0.72 -4.29 -1.11
CA GLN A 128 -1.43 -3.01 -1.15
C GLN A 128 -2.91 -3.22 -1.53
N TRP A 129 -3.54 -4.21 -0.89
CA TRP A 129 -4.90 -4.62 -1.18
C TRP A 129 -5.80 -4.20 -0.04
N LEU A 130 -6.87 -3.49 -0.36
CA LEU A 130 -7.80 -2.94 0.61
C LEU A 130 -9.18 -3.58 0.46
N LYS A 131 -9.70 -4.06 1.58
CA LYS A 131 -11.12 -4.37 1.75
C LYS A 131 -11.76 -3.32 2.64
N VAL A 132 -12.91 -2.80 2.21
CA VAL A 132 -13.82 -2.00 3.06
C VAL A 132 -15.15 -2.69 3.10
N ILE A 133 -15.59 -3.03 4.30
CA ILE A 133 -16.78 -3.84 4.57
C ILE A 133 -17.76 -2.97 5.34
N ASP A 134 -18.98 -2.85 4.83
CA ASP A 134 -20.12 -2.31 5.55
C ASP A 134 -20.75 -3.44 6.37
N LEU A 135 -20.60 -3.36 7.68
CA LEU A 135 -21.08 -4.37 8.62
C LEU A 135 -22.60 -4.27 8.83
N GLN A 136 -23.20 -3.12 8.51
CA GLN A 136 -24.63 -2.88 8.69
C GLN A 136 -25.44 -3.48 7.55
N ALA A 137 -24.96 -3.30 6.32
CA ALA A 137 -25.55 -3.90 5.13
C ALA A 137 -24.94 -5.26 4.75
N ASN A 138 -23.92 -5.71 5.50
CA ASN A 138 -23.22 -6.98 5.33
C ASN A 138 -22.72 -7.15 3.87
N ASN A 139 -22.04 -6.12 3.37
CA ASN A 139 -21.57 -6.05 2.00
C ASN A 139 -20.16 -5.48 1.89
N LEU A 140 -19.48 -5.90 0.83
CA LEU A 140 -18.13 -5.47 0.50
C LEU A 140 -18.22 -4.23 -0.39
N VAL A 141 -17.74 -3.10 0.11
CA VAL A 141 -17.80 -1.80 -0.58
C VAL A 141 -16.59 -1.60 -1.48
N ILE A 142 -15.41 -2.00 -1.00
CA ILE A 142 -14.14 -1.96 -1.74
C ILE A 142 -13.45 -3.30 -1.55
N ASN A 143 -12.86 -3.83 -2.63
CA ASN A 143 -12.03 -5.04 -2.63
C ASN A 143 -11.08 -5.01 -3.81
N GLU A 144 -10.02 -4.21 -3.70
CA GLU A 144 -9.09 -3.98 -4.81
C GLU A 144 -7.70 -3.54 -4.33
N SER A 145 -6.75 -3.53 -5.25
CA SER A 145 -5.43 -2.92 -5.02
C SER A 145 -5.50 -1.40 -5.16
N ILE A 146 -4.78 -0.69 -4.30
CA ILE A 146 -4.83 0.78 -4.16
C ILE A 146 -3.53 1.48 -4.58
N GLN A 147 -2.73 0.85 -5.43
CA GLN A 147 -1.49 1.42 -5.99
C GLN A 147 -1.72 2.60 -6.94
#